data_AF-A0A4Q5X4Y8-F1
#
_entry.id   AF-A0A4Q5X4Y8-F1
#
_cell.length_a   1.000
_cell.length_b   1.000
_cell.length_c   1.000
_cell.angle_alpha   90.00
_cell.angle_beta   90.00
_cell.angle_gamma   90.00
#
_symmetry.space_group_name_H-M   'P 1'
#
loop_
_entity.id
_entity.type
_entity.pdbx_description
1 polymer ?
#
loop_
_entity_poly.entity_id
_entity_poly.type
_entity_poly.pdbx_seq_one_letter_code
_entity_poly.pdbx_strand_id
1 'polypeptide(L)'
;MSRAAIPGMVRNRRVGALVGLVGFLASFTGCSGQTLNDGCSYAGKSYDVGDSFPDKDRCNQCACGESGEVSCTAKSCETGAGCDYAGEHYDSGESFPSSDGCNQCACTSDGAVGCTTKACEATCGELEPELRKELADVQRCSTAADCGKPISGSSCGCTRDLVARNDADLSRYFELQQTVSQLCGGEGGSTCDCPAADGFACVNERCTWDHAEPEPDPVCQQLEGSRLCVRGTPTAEGEVLAVGDVLSVTVQVAGCFSSSCTQVHAAECSISESEDFDVAAAFCVAETSSAGQGCTADCGNVHADCSFGQGLKAGEHQVRLGSVVVGFQVPTTLPHGGLCAGSEL
;
A
#
# COMPACT_ATOMS: atom_id res chain seq x y z
N MET A 1 -3.44 -12.19 41.06
CA MET A 1 -4.33 -11.64 40.01
C MET A 1 -3.99 -12.35 38.73
N SER A 2 -4.82 -13.33 38.37
CA SER A 2 -4.56 -14.35 37.36
C SER A 2 -4.53 -13.77 35.94
N ARG A 3 -3.46 -14.09 35.19
CA ARG A 3 -3.45 -14.08 33.73
C ARG A 3 -3.72 -15.50 33.26
N ALA A 4 -4.87 -15.71 32.64
CA ALA A 4 -5.27 -16.98 32.05
C ALA A 4 -4.73 -17.10 30.62
N ALA A 5 -4.06 -18.20 30.33
CA ALA A 5 -3.84 -18.71 28.98
C ALA A 5 -4.57 -20.06 28.88
N ILE A 6 -5.41 -20.22 27.86
CA ILE A 6 -6.09 -21.48 27.54
C ILE A 6 -5.76 -21.80 26.07
N PRO A 7 -5.14 -22.95 25.77
CA PRO A 7 -5.12 -23.53 24.43
C PRO A 7 -6.29 -24.53 24.29
N GLY A 8 -6.85 -24.69 23.09
CA GLY A 8 -7.86 -25.72 22.87
C GLY A 8 -8.66 -25.59 21.59
N MET A 9 -8.17 -26.31 20.59
CA MET A 9 -8.76 -26.65 19.29
C MET A 9 -10.22 -27.14 19.31
N VAL A 10 -10.87 -26.86 18.16
CA VAL A 10 -11.86 -27.68 17.42
C VAL A 10 -13.35 -27.61 17.82
N ARG A 11 -14.03 -26.78 17.01
CA ARG A 11 -15.33 -26.92 16.32
C ARG A 11 -16.38 -27.90 16.87
N ASN A 12 -17.52 -27.31 17.19
CA ASN A 12 -18.68 -27.91 17.84
C ASN A 12 -19.91 -27.91 16.90
N ARG A 13 -20.90 -28.74 17.26
CA ARG A 13 -22.35 -28.75 16.93
C ARG A 13 -22.79 -29.77 15.88
N ARG A 14 -23.88 -30.53 16.06
CA ARG A 14 -24.94 -30.70 17.10
C ARG A 14 -25.71 -31.98 16.65
N VAL A 15 -26.35 -32.81 17.48
CA VAL A 15 -27.68 -32.67 18.14
C VAL A 15 -27.86 -33.98 18.94
N GLY A 16 -28.15 -33.95 20.26
CA GLY A 16 -29.43 -34.40 20.87
C GLY A 16 -29.56 -35.93 21.01
N ALA A 17 -30.02 -36.56 22.09
CA ALA A 17 -30.75 -36.12 23.26
C ALA A 17 -30.70 -37.17 24.40
N LEU A 18 -30.91 -36.67 25.62
CA LEU A 18 -31.49 -37.26 26.84
C LEU A 18 -32.19 -38.66 26.76
N VAL A 19 -31.85 -39.56 27.69
CA VAL A 19 -32.64 -40.01 28.89
C VAL A 19 -32.28 -41.46 29.29
N GLY A 20 -31.79 -41.58 30.54
CA GLY A 20 -32.13 -42.58 31.56
C GLY A 20 -32.47 -44.03 31.19
N LEU A 21 -31.66 -44.97 31.70
CA LEU A 21 -32.00 -46.38 31.83
C LEU A 21 -31.95 -46.78 33.30
N VAL A 22 -33.09 -47.24 33.85
CA VAL A 22 -33.14 -48.03 35.09
C VAL A 22 -33.85 -49.34 34.76
N GLY A 23 -33.11 -50.44 34.93
CA GLY A 23 -33.62 -51.63 35.61
C GLY A 23 -34.38 -52.69 34.81
N PHE A 24 -33.75 -53.87 34.76
CA PHE A 24 -34.34 -55.19 35.05
C PHE A 24 -35.01 -56.00 33.91
N LEU A 25 -34.21 -56.98 33.45
CA LEU A 25 -34.53 -58.41 33.23
C LEU A 25 -35.79 -58.81 32.42
N ALA A 26 -35.56 -59.33 31.21
CA ALA A 26 -36.27 -60.49 30.68
C ALA A 26 -35.40 -61.23 29.64
N SER A 27 -35.22 -62.53 29.83
CA SER A 27 -34.60 -63.44 28.88
C SER A 27 -35.51 -63.65 27.67
N PHE A 28 -35.02 -63.40 26.46
CA PHE A 28 -35.61 -63.92 25.22
C PHE A 28 -34.53 -64.51 24.33
N THR A 29 -34.70 -65.79 24.08
CA THR A 29 -34.06 -66.60 23.04
C THR A 29 -34.39 -66.02 21.66
N GLY A 30 -33.38 -65.78 20.84
CA GLY A 30 -33.48 -65.68 19.38
C GLY A 30 -34.14 -64.42 18.81
N CYS A 31 -33.32 -63.50 18.30
CA CYS A 31 -33.68 -62.74 17.12
C CYS A 31 -32.46 -62.67 16.20
N SER A 32 -32.70 -63.01 14.94
CA SER A 32 -31.73 -63.23 13.88
C SER A 32 -30.77 -62.06 13.70
N GLY A 33 -29.50 -62.37 13.41
CA GLY A 33 -28.61 -61.39 12.79
C GLY A 33 -29.26 -60.89 11.51
N GLN A 34 -29.74 -59.64 11.53
CA GLN A 34 -29.90 -58.88 10.31
C GLN A 34 -28.59 -58.15 10.10
N THR A 35 -27.82 -58.64 9.12
CA THR A 35 -26.76 -57.88 8.49
C THR A 35 -27.37 -56.55 8.03
N LEU A 36 -27.09 -55.46 8.74
CA LEU A 36 -27.22 -54.14 8.16
C LEU A 36 -26.21 -54.12 7.01
N ASN A 37 -26.69 -54.16 5.77
CA ASN A 37 -25.83 -53.98 4.61
C ASN A 37 -25.44 -52.51 4.58
N ASP A 38 -24.23 -52.20 5.05
CA ASP A 38 -23.66 -50.85 5.20
C ASP A 38 -23.26 -50.22 3.84
N GLY A 39 -24.01 -50.52 2.77
CA GLY A 39 -23.72 -50.05 1.41
C GLY A 39 -22.64 -50.88 0.71
N CYS A 40 -22.10 -50.31 -0.37
CA CYS A 40 -21.09 -50.92 -1.23
C CYS A 40 -19.81 -50.08 -1.26
N SER A 41 -18.65 -50.72 -1.37
CA SER A 41 -17.39 -50.03 -1.65
C SER A 41 -16.94 -50.31 -3.09
N TYR A 42 -16.71 -49.26 -3.87
CA TYR A 42 -16.28 -49.36 -5.26
C TYR A 42 -15.23 -48.29 -5.58
N ALA A 43 -14.11 -48.70 -6.19
CA ALA A 43 -12.99 -47.83 -6.56
C ALA A 43 -12.50 -46.88 -5.43
N GLY A 44 -12.56 -47.34 -4.17
CA GLY A 44 -12.14 -46.57 -2.99
C GLY A 44 -13.17 -45.55 -2.48
N LYS A 45 -14.39 -45.53 -3.04
CA LYS A 45 -15.52 -44.73 -2.59
C LYS A 45 -16.60 -45.63 -1.97
N SER A 46 -17.39 -45.10 -1.04
CA SER A 46 -18.53 -45.78 -0.42
C SER A 46 -19.84 -45.25 -1.01
N TYR A 47 -20.78 -46.15 -1.27
CA TYR A 47 -22.09 -45.88 -1.87
C TYR A 47 -23.18 -46.54 -1.02
N ASP A 48 -24.33 -45.88 -0.90
CA ASP A 48 -25.47 -46.42 -0.16
C ASP A 48 -26.20 -47.49 -0.99
N VAL A 49 -26.92 -48.40 -0.31
CA VAL A 49 -27.76 -49.39 -0.99
C VAL A 49 -28.80 -48.68 -1.87
N GLY A 50 -28.87 -49.06 -3.14
CA GLY A 50 -29.74 -48.45 -4.13
C GLY A 50 -29.09 -47.35 -4.97
N ASP A 51 -27.88 -46.91 -4.64
CA ASP A 51 -27.16 -45.92 -5.45
C ASP A 51 -26.83 -46.45 -6.85
N SER A 52 -26.90 -45.54 -7.82
CA SER A 52 -26.43 -45.74 -9.20
C SER A 52 -25.30 -44.75 -9.50
N PHE A 53 -24.16 -45.23 -9.97
CA PHE A 53 -22.93 -44.46 -10.16
C PHE A 53 -22.13 -44.93 -11.38
N PRO A 54 -21.29 -44.08 -11.99
CA PRO A 54 -20.45 -44.48 -13.13
C PRO A 54 -19.33 -45.45 -12.70
N ASP A 55 -19.02 -46.43 -13.55
CA ASP A 55 -17.87 -47.35 -13.44
C ASP A 55 -16.55 -46.55 -13.55
N LYS A 56 -15.41 -47.15 -13.19
CA LYS A 56 -14.07 -46.59 -13.43
C LYS A 56 -13.81 -46.28 -14.91
N ASP A 57 -14.45 -47.02 -15.82
CA ASP A 57 -14.38 -46.75 -17.26
C ASP A 57 -15.33 -45.62 -17.73
N ARG A 58 -16.19 -45.13 -16.83
CA ARG A 58 -17.20 -44.06 -17.02
C ARG A 58 -18.21 -44.27 -18.15
N CYS A 59 -18.13 -45.39 -18.85
CA CYS A 59 -19.04 -45.81 -19.93
C CYS A 59 -20.09 -46.79 -19.39
N ASN A 60 -19.69 -47.59 -18.40
CA ASN A 60 -20.56 -48.49 -17.69
C ASN A 60 -21.18 -47.83 -16.47
N GLN A 61 -22.39 -48.25 -16.12
CA GLN A 61 -23.10 -47.79 -14.94
C GLN A 61 -23.19 -48.93 -13.94
N CYS A 62 -22.80 -48.64 -12.71
CA CYS A 62 -22.82 -49.53 -11.58
C CYS A 62 -23.99 -49.20 -10.66
N ALA A 63 -24.52 -50.21 -9.99
CA ALA A 63 -25.51 -50.05 -8.93
C ALA A 63 -25.08 -50.80 -7.68
N CYS A 64 -25.37 -50.21 -6.51
CA CYS A 64 -25.17 -50.87 -5.23
C CYS A 64 -26.42 -51.70 -4.86
N GLY A 65 -26.27 -53.03 -4.82
CA GLY A 65 -27.32 -53.98 -4.50
C GLY A 65 -27.62 -54.08 -3.01
N GLU A 66 -28.80 -54.63 -2.69
CA GLU A 66 -29.30 -54.77 -1.32
C GLU A 66 -28.41 -55.63 -0.40
N SER A 67 -27.56 -56.47 -0.98
CA SER A 67 -26.58 -57.36 -0.33
C SER A 67 -25.17 -56.76 -0.21
N GLY A 68 -24.97 -55.49 -0.60
CA GLY A 68 -23.65 -54.85 -0.63
C GLY A 68 -22.80 -55.20 -1.87
N GLU A 69 -23.40 -55.87 -2.86
CA GLU A 69 -22.75 -56.20 -4.14
C GLU A 69 -22.81 -55.04 -5.13
N VAL A 70 -21.75 -54.85 -5.92
CA VAL A 70 -21.74 -53.86 -7.00
C VAL A 70 -21.96 -54.57 -8.33
N SER A 71 -23.01 -54.18 -9.05
CA SER A 71 -23.32 -54.68 -10.38
C SER A 71 -23.16 -53.59 -11.42
N CYS A 72 -22.24 -53.76 -12.36
CA CYS A 72 -22.00 -52.82 -13.44
C CYS A 72 -22.51 -53.36 -14.78
N THR A 73 -22.97 -52.48 -15.66
CA THR A 73 -23.22 -52.84 -17.06
C THR A 73 -21.92 -53.26 -17.73
N ALA A 74 -22.00 -54.10 -18.77
CA ALA A 74 -20.84 -54.53 -19.56
C ALA A 74 -21.01 -54.11 -21.02
N LYS A 75 -21.05 -52.80 -21.26
CA LYS A 75 -21.05 -52.22 -22.61
C LYS A 75 -19.63 -52.31 -23.16
N SER A 76 -19.51 -52.63 -24.45
CA SER A 76 -18.23 -52.51 -25.17
C SER A 76 -17.95 -51.02 -25.39
N CYS A 77 -16.96 -50.48 -24.69
CA CYS A 77 -16.67 -49.04 -24.66
C CYS A 77 -15.59 -48.64 -25.68
N GLU A 78 -15.55 -49.29 -26.85
CA GLU A 78 -14.47 -49.12 -27.83
C GLU A 78 -14.48 -47.76 -28.55
N THR A 79 -15.55 -46.97 -28.44
CA THR A 79 -15.63 -45.59 -28.95
C THR A 79 -16.70 -44.83 -28.16
N GLY A 80 -16.30 -43.86 -27.32
CA GLY A 80 -17.27 -42.94 -26.69
C GLY A 80 -17.20 -42.78 -25.17
N ALA A 81 -16.16 -43.28 -24.50
CA ALA A 81 -15.97 -43.05 -23.05
C ALA A 81 -15.50 -41.63 -22.69
N GLY A 82 -15.50 -40.70 -23.66
CA GLY A 82 -14.92 -39.37 -23.48
C GLY A 82 -13.39 -39.39 -23.55
N CYS A 83 -12.78 -38.32 -23.08
CA CYS A 83 -11.33 -38.12 -23.06
C CYS A 83 -10.93 -37.27 -21.86
N ASP A 84 -9.71 -37.47 -21.37
CA ASP A 84 -9.16 -36.69 -20.27
C ASP A 84 -8.18 -35.63 -20.82
N TYR A 85 -8.33 -34.38 -20.39
CA TYR A 85 -7.46 -33.27 -20.77
C TYR A 85 -7.20 -32.35 -19.58
N ALA A 86 -5.92 -32.03 -19.32
CA ALA A 86 -5.47 -31.19 -18.20
C ALA A 86 -5.99 -31.60 -16.80
N GLY A 87 -6.31 -32.89 -16.61
CA GLY A 87 -6.83 -33.43 -15.35
C GLY A 87 -8.36 -33.42 -15.21
N GLU A 88 -9.07 -32.87 -16.19
CA GLU A 88 -10.54 -32.88 -16.30
C GLU A 88 -11.00 -33.86 -17.38
N HIS A 89 -12.24 -34.33 -17.27
CA HIS A 89 -12.84 -35.29 -18.20
C HIS A 89 -13.93 -34.62 -19.05
N TYR A 90 -13.93 -34.94 -20.34
CA TYR A 90 -14.85 -34.40 -21.32
C TYR A 90 -15.57 -35.53 -22.05
N ASP A 91 -16.88 -35.37 -22.25
CA ASP A 91 -17.70 -36.35 -22.96
C ASP A 91 -17.34 -36.39 -24.45
N SER A 92 -17.55 -37.54 -25.09
CA SER A 92 -17.32 -37.68 -26.53
C SER A 92 -18.16 -36.67 -27.33
N GLY A 93 -17.51 -35.85 -28.14
CA GLY A 93 -18.11 -34.76 -28.93
C GLY A 93 -18.15 -33.41 -28.21
N GLU A 94 -17.71 -33.34 -26.96
CA GLU A 94 -17.65 -32.10 -26.19
C GLU A 94 -16.49 -31.20 -26.66
N SER A 95 -16.78 -29.89 -26.79
CA SER A 95 -15.77 -28.86 -27.07
C SER A 95 -15.46 -28.06 -25.81
N PHE A 96 -14.19 -27.80 -25.54
CA PHE A 96 -13.69 -27.15 -24.33
C PHE A 96 -12.49 -26.25 -24.60
N PRO A 97 -12.20 -25.25 -23.75
CA PRO A 97 -11.01 -24.41 -23.89
C PRO A 97 -9.73 -25.20 -23.59
N SER A 98 -8.68 -24.96 -24.39
CA SER A 98 -7.33 -25.47 -24.15
C SER A 98 -6.72 -24.83 -22.90
N SER A 99 -5.76 -25.51 -22.26
CA SER A 99 -5.02 -24.99 -21.12
C SER A 99 -4.10 -23.81 -21.46
N ASP A 100 -3.86 -23.58 -22.75
CA ASP A 100 -3.13 -22.40 -23.26
C ASP A 100 -3.99 -21.12 -23.31
N GLY A 101 -5.30 -21.21 -23.02
CA GLY A 101 -6.20 -20.06 -22.95
C GLY A 101 -6.60 -19.43 -24.28
N CYS A 102 -6.11 -19.92 -25.43
CA CYS A 102 -6.43 -19.34 -26.75
C CYS A 102 -6.96 -20.36 -27.76
N ASN A 103 -6.64 -21.65 -27.58
CA ASN A 103 -7.10 -22.72 -28.43
C ASN A 103 -8.39 -23.35 -27.90
N GLN A 104 -9.14 -23.96 -28.83
CA GLN A 104 -10.30 -24.76 -28.49
C GLN A 104 -9.99 -26.23 -28.81
N CYS A 105 -10.28 -27.09 -27.86
CA CYS A 105 -10.13 -28.53 -27.98
C CYS A 105 -11.51 -29.17 -28.11
N ALA A 106 -11.54 -30.35 -28.71
CA ALA A 106 -12.71 -31.19 -28.77
C ALA A 106 -12.33 -32.63 -28.47
N CYS A 107 -13.21 -33.28 -27.72
CA CYS A 107 -13.15 -34.70 -27.50
C CYS A 107 -13.72 -35.41 -28.72
N THR A 108 -12.87 -36.12 -29.47
CA THR A 108 -13.31 -36.83 -30.67
C THR A 108 -14.03 -38.12 -30.29
N SER A 109 -14.86 -38.65 -31.19
CA SER A 109 -15.69 -39.84 -30.89
C SER A 109 -14.90 -41.13 -30.68
N ASP A 110 -13.64 -41.15 -31.10
CA ASP A 110 -12.63 -42.18 -30.85
C ASP A 110 -11.87 -41.97 -29.52
N GLY A 111 -12.23 -40.96 -28.72
CA GLY A 111 -11.63 -40.69 -27.41
C GLY A 111 -10.30 -39.94 -27.44
N ALA A 112 -9.94 -39.34 -28.57
CA ALA A 112 -8.76 -38.47 -28.67
C ALA A 112 -9.11 -37.01 -28.40
N VAL A 113 -8.11 -36.20 -28.06
CA VAL A 113 -8.25 -34.75 -27.93
C VAL A 113 -7.67 -34.09 -29.17
N GLY A 114 -8.52 -33.38 -29.91
CA GLY A 114 -8.10 -32.55 -31.03
C GLY A 114 -8.22 -31.07 -30.69
N CYS A 115 -7.11 -30.33 -30.66
CA CYS A 115 -7.12 -28.89 -30.42
C CYS A 115 -6.84 -28.10 -31.70
N THR A 116 -7.40 -26.89 -31.79
CA THR A 116 -6.96 -25.92 -32.79
C THR A 116 -5.50 -25.55 -32.56
N THR A 117 -4.79 -25.18 -33.62
CA THR A 117 -3.39 -24.76 -33.55
C THR A 117 -3.26 -23.27 -33.89
N LYS A 118 -3.85 -22.42 -33.05
CA LYS A 118 -3.64 -20.97 -33.10
C LYS A 118 -2.39 -20.66 -32.29
N ALA A 119 -1.53 -19.79 -32.81
CA ALA A 119 -0.49 -19.17 -32.02
C ALA A 119 -1.18 -18.26 -31.00
N CYS A 120 -1.03 -18.56 -29.71
CA CYS A 120 -1.57 -17.69 -28.67
C CYS A 120 -0.80 -16.37 -28.66
N GLU A 121 -1.51 -15.26 -28.66
CA GLU A 121 -0.92 -13.96 -28.39
C GLU A 121 -0.50 -13.93 -26.91
N ALA A 122 0.70 -13.40 -26.64
CA ALA A 122 1.22 -13.32 -25.28
C ALA A 122 0.31 -12.42 -24.44
N THR A 123 -0.05 -12.90 -23.25
CA THR A 123 -0.92 -12.18 -22.33
C THR A 123 -0.12 -11.25 -21.42
N CYS A 124 -0.79 -10.26 -20.82
CA CYS A 124 -0.18 -9.37 -19.84
C CYS A 124 0.48 -10.11 -18.67
N GLY A 125 -0.17 -11.17 -18.18
CA GLY A 125 0.36 -11.99 -17.08
C GLY A 125 1.67 -12.69 -17.40
N GLU A 126 1.96 -12.93 -18.69
CA GLU A 126 3.20 -13.55 -19.16
C GLU A 126 4.28 -12.50 -19.47
N LEU A 127 3.89 -11.37 -20.06
CA LEU A 127 4.83 -10.34 -20.51
C LEU A 127 5.33 -9.42 -19.39
N GLU A 128 4.53 -9.11 -18.37
CA GLU A 128 4.96 -8.25 -17.27
C GLU A 128 6.13 -8.85 -16.45
N PRO A 129 6.12 -10.15 -16.09
CA PRO A 129 7.29 -10.80 -15.48
C PRO A 129 8.54 -10.76 -16.37
N GLU A 130 8.39 -10.96 -17.68
CA GLU A 130 9.50 -10.89 -18.63
C GLU A 130 10.11 -9.49 -18.69
N LEU A 131 9.26 -8.45 -18.81
CA LEU A 131 9.70 -7.06 -18.81
C LEU A 131 10.43 -6.69 -17.51
N ARG A 132 9.92 -7.16 -16.35
CA ARG A 132 10.56 -6.92 -15.05
C ARG A 132 11.93 -7.58 -14.96
N LYS A 133 12.06 -8.81 -15.48
CA LYS A 133 13.34 -9.52 -15.51
C LYS A 133 14.35 -8.81 -16.41
N GLU A 134 13.92 -8.43 -17.61
CA GLU A 134 14.76 -7.68 -18.55
C GLU A 134 15.23 -6.36 -17.92
N LEU A 135 14.30 -5.62 -17.27
CA LEU A 135 14.65 -4.39 -16.55
C LEU A 135 15.67 -4.64 -15.43
N ALA A 136 15.48 -5.69 -14.63
CA ALA A 136 16.41 -6.04 -13.56
C ALA A 136 17.81 -6.36 -14.12
N ASP A 137 17.86 -7.09 -15.24
CA ASP A 137 19.11 -7.43 -15.90
C ASP A 137 19.82 -6.15 -16.40
N VAL A 138 19.16 -5.29 -17.19
CA VAL A 138 19.76 -4.06 -17.73
C VAL A 138 20.11 -3.02 -16.67
N GLN A 139 19.58 -3.12 -15.45
CA GLN A 139 19.96 -2.24 -14.34
C GLN A 139 21.02 -2.84 -13.42
N ARG A 140 21.44 -4.08 -13.61
CA ARG A 140 22.40 -4.73 -12.71
C ARG A 140 23.76 -4.05 -12.73
N CYS A 141 24.33 -3.80 -11.55
CA CYS A 141 25.64 -3.17 -11.37
C CYS A 141 26.42 -3.75 -10.19
N SER A 142 27.73 -3.50 -10.17
CA SER A 142 28.61 -3.76 -9.02
C SER A 142 29.09 -2.47 -8.37
N THR A 143 29.31 -1.42 -9.18
CA THR A 143 29.77 -0.10 -8.72
C THR A 143 29.03 1.02 -9.45
N ALA A 144 29.09 2.24 -8.90
CA ALA A 144 28.49 3.43 -9.52
C ALA A 144 28.97 3.68 -10.97
N ALA A 145 30.24 3.33 -11.28
CA ALA A 145 30.82 3.50 -12.62
C ALA A 145 30.18 2.60 -13.69
N ASP A 146 29.50 1.52 -13.29
CA ASP A 146 28.77 0.66 -14.22
C ASP A 146 27.50 1.36 -14.73
N CYS A 147 27.02 2.38 -14.02
CA CYS A 147 25.76 3.06 -14.28
C CYS A 147 25.96 4.37 -15.04
N GLY A 148 24.99 4.73 -15.87
CA GLY A 148 25.03 6.02 -16.55
C GLY A 148 24.19 6.14 -17.83
N LYS A 149 23.34 5.14 -18.11
CA LYS A 149 22.48 5.15 -19.28
C LYS A 149 21.02 5.30 -18.88
N PRO A 150 20.44 6.52 -18.89
CA PRO A 150 19.01 6.70 -18.69
C PRO A 150 18.20 5.91 -19.72
N ILE A 151 17.15 5.22 -19.27
CA ILE A 151 16.20 4.47 -20.08
C ILE A 151 15.10 5.45 -20.49
N SER A 152 15.34 6.18 -21.58
CA SER A 152 14.44 7.25 -22.02
C SER A 152 12.99 6.78 -22.20
N GLY A 153 12.05 7.48 -21.55
CA GLY A 153 10.62 7.16 -21.65
C GLY A 153 10.17 6.04 -20.71
N SER A 154 11.03 5.58 -19.82
CA SER A 154 10.63 4.72 -18.69
C SER A 154 9.88 5.50 -17.60
N SER A 155 9.90 6.84 -17.68
CA SER A 155 9.12 7.75 -16.83
C SER A 155 8.19 8.60 -17.69
N CYS A 156 6.91 8.66 -17.33
CA CYS A 156 5.98 9.66 -17.83
C CYS A 156 5.62 10.62 -16.69
N GLY A 157 6.11 11.86 -16.76
CA GLY A 157 5.91 12.87 -15.70
C GLY A 157 7.22 13.41 -15.16
N CYS A 158 7.31 13.54 -13.84
CA CYS A 158 8.36 14.34 -13.19
C CYS A 158 9.41 13.51 -12.44
N THR A 159 9.35 12.18 -12.55
CA THR A 159 10.45 11.29 -12.17
C THR A 159 11.52 11.28 -13.25
N ARG A 160 12.79 11.20 -12.84
CA ARG A 160 13.87 10.92 -13.79
C ARG A 160 13.67 9.52 -14.38
N ASP A 161 14.09 9.34 -15.63
CA ASP A 161 14.12 8.02 -16.26
C ASP A 161 14.88 7.02 -15.40
N LEU A 162 14.47 5.75 -15.42
CA LEU A 162 15.24 4.67 -14.81
C LEU A 162 16.67 4.65 -15.39
N VAL A 163 17.65 4.20 -14.60
CA VAL A 163 19.06 4.17 -15.03
C VAL A 163 19.47 2.73 -15.28
N ALA A 164 20.01 2.46 -16.47
CA ALA A 164 20.64 1.20 -16.84
C ALA A 164 22.17 1.27 -16.71
N ARG A 165 22.80 0.09 -16.77
CA ARG A 165 24.25 -0.02 -16.95
C ARG A 165 24.68 0.58 -18.30
N ASN A 166 25.90 1.11 -18.35
CA ASN A 166 26.44 1.83 -19.50
C ASN A 166 26.48 0.97 -20.78
N ASP A 167 26.72 -0.34 -20.62
CA ASP A 167 26.80 -1.31 -21.71
C ASP A 167 25.48 -2.06 -21.99
N ALA A 168 24.37 -1.65 -21.35
CA ALA A 168 23.07 -2.32 -21.54
C ALA A 168 22.60 -2.21 -22.99
N ASP A 169 22.26 -3.34 -23.59
CA ASP A 169 21.36 -3.38 -24.74
C ASP A 169 19.92 -3.22 -24.22
N LEU A 170 19.22 -2.21 -24.73
CA LEU A 170 17.85 -1.88 -24.31
C LEU A 170 16.80 -2.30 -25.34
N SER A 171 17.20 -2.91 -26.46
CA SER A 171 16.27 -3.28 -27.54
C SER A 171 15.16 -4.21 -27.04
N ARG A 172 15.52 -5.27 -26.31
CA ARG A 172 14.55 -6.22 -25.77
C ARG A 172 13.62 -5.57 -24.73
N TYR A 173 14.17 -4.70 -23.88
CA TYR A 173 13.38 -3.93 -22.90
C TYR A 173 12.33 -3.07 -23.60
N PHE A 174 12.70 -2.28 -24.61
CA PHE A 174 11.77 -1.40 -25.30
C PHE A 174 10.71 -2.15 -26.12
N GLU A 175 11.07 -3.26 -26.73
CA GLU A 175 10.11 -4.16 -27.39
C GLU A 175 9.06 -4.66 -26.38
N LEU A 176 9.50 -5.22 -25.25
CA LEU A 176 8.61 -5.70 -24.20
C LEU A 176 7.77 -4.57 -23.60
N GLN A 177 8.36 -3.41 -23.33
CA GLN A 177 7.67 -2.26 -22.74
C GLN A 177 6.56 -1.75 -23.66
N GLN A 178 6.82 -1.67 -24.96
CA GLN A 178 5.82 -1.23 -25.95
C GLN A 178 4.67 -2.23 -26.02
N THR A 179 4.96 -3.54 -26.09
CA THR A 179 3.93 -4.58 -26.13
C THR A 179 3.09 -4.61 -24.85
N VAL A 180 3.73 -4.52 -23.68
CA VAL A 180 3.03 -4.46 -22.38
C VAL A 180 2.19 -3.19 -22.27
N SER A 181 2.70 -2.03 -22.66
CA SER A 181 1.93 -0.76 -22.62
C SER A 181 0.67 -0.83 -23.50
N GLN A 182 0.77 -1.39 -24.70
CA GLN A 182 -0.36 -1.54 -25.63
C GLN A 182 -1.41 -2.54 -25.15
N LEU A 183 -0.98 -3.66 -24.55
CA LEU A 183 -1.88 -4.75 -24.16
C LEU A 183 -2.47 -4.55 -22.76
N CYS A 184 -1.71 -3.98 -21.82
CA CYS A 184 -2.00 -4.04 -20.40
C CYS A 184 -2.44 -2.72 -19.78
N GLY A 185 -2.28 -1.61 -20.51
CA GLY A 185 -2.64 -0.28 -20.03
C GLY A 185 -1.75 0.14 -18.85
N GLY A 186 -0.63 0.80 -19.15
CA GLY A 186 0.27 1.33 -18.13
C GLY A 186 0.62 2.79 -18.39
N GLU A 187 0.00 3.70 -17.65
CA GLU A 187 0.48 5.07 -17.46
C GLU A 187 0.77 5.28 -15.97
N GLY A 188 1.99 4.92 -15.58
CA GLY A 188 2.50 5.17 -14.23
C GLY A 188 3.01 6.59 -14.10
N GLY A 189 2.10 7.56 -14.07
CA GLY A 189 2.43 8.95 -13.75
C GLY A 189 2.63 9.11 -12.24
N SER A 190 3.82 9.53 -11.82
CA SER A 190 4.09 9.96 -10.44
C SER A 190 4.38 11.46 -10.37
N THR A 191 4.18 12.04 -9.19
CA THR A 191 4.18 13.49 -8.92
C THR A 191 5.59 14.10 -8.80
N CYS A 192 5.64 15.43 -8.91
CA CYS A 192 6.80 16.22 -9.32
C CYS A 192 7.74 16.72 -8.23
N ASP A 193 8.39 15.80 -7.51
CA ASP A 193 9.38 16.15 -6.48
C ASP A 193 10.66 15.30 -6.63
N CYS A 194 11.41 15.48 -7.71
CA CYS A 194 12.72 14.82 -7.85
C CYS A 194 13.83 15.70 -7.25
N PRO A 195 14.52 15.25 -6.18
CA PRO A 195 15.67 15.97 -5.65
C PRO A 195 16.79 16.03 -6.70
N ALA A 196 17.66 17.02 -6.58
CA ALA A 196 18.84 17.14 -7.41
C ALA A 196 19.67 15.84 -7.33
N ALA A 197 20.12 15.36 -8.49
CA ALA A 197 20.96 14.18 -8.58
C ALA A 197 22.37 14.60 -9.03
N ASP A 198 23.39 14.08 -8.34
CA ASP A 198 24.80 14.26 -8.67
C ASP A 198 25.35 13.00 -9.34
N GLY A 199 24.87 12.73 -10.56
CA GLY A 199 25.30 11.56 -11.33
C GLY A 199 24.52 10.29 -11.01
N PHE A 200 25.23 9.16 -10.93
CA PHE A 200 24.65 7.82 -10.92
C PHE A 200 25.26 6.97 -9.81
N ALA A 201 24.43 6.13 -9.19
CA ALA A 201 24.86 5.24 -8.12
C ALA A 201 24.46 3.79 -8.41
N CYS A 202 25.20 2.87 -7.79
CA CYS A 202 24.85 1.45 -7.73
C CYS A 202 24.41 1.13 -6.31
N VAL A 203 23.09 0.98 -6.11
CA VAL A 203 22.50 0.74 -4.80
C VAL A 203 21.76 -0.59 -4.86
N ASN A 204 22.09 -1.51 -3.96
CA ASN A 204 21.53 -2.87 -3.94
C ASN A 204 21.65 -3.60 -5.29
N GLU A 205 22.85 -3.55 -5.89
CA GLU A 205 23.15 -4.15 -7.20
C GLU A 205 22.30 -3.60 -8.37
N ARG A 206 21.66 -2.44 -8.20
CA ARG A 206 20.82 -1.78 -9.19
C ARG A 206 21.27 -0.35 -9.47
N CYS A 207 21.37 -0.02 -10.75
CA CYS A 207 21.65 1.33 -11.21
C CYS A 207 20.50 2.26 -10.89
N THR A 208 20.85 3.40 -10.28
CA THR A 208 19.93 4.46 -9.87
C THR A 208 20.59 5.82 -10.06
N TRP A 209 19.81 6.88 -9.90
CA TRP A 209 20.35 8.23 -9.73
C TRP A 209 21.06 8.32 -8.37
N ASP A 210 22.21 8.99 -8.37
CA ASP A 210 22.83 9.43 -7.12
C ASP A 210 22.11 10.69 -6.68
N HIS A 211 21.06 10.53 -5.89
CA HIS A 211 20.40 11.67 -5.28
C HIS A 211 21.35 12.19 -4.21
N ALA A 212 21.73 13.46 -4.29
CA ALA A 212 22.47 14.08 -3.20
C ALA A 212 21.68 13.79 -1.93
N GLU A 213 22.31 13.12 -0.96
CA GLU A 213 21.70 12.99 0.36
C GLU A 213 21.29 14.41 0.78
N PRO A 214 20.05 14.63 1.25
CA PRO A 214 19.71 15.92 1.79
C PRO A 214 20.80 16.27 2.80
N GLU A 215 21.43 17.43 2.63
CA GLU A 215 22.47 17.90 3.55
C GLU A 215 21.98 17.62 4.98
N PRO A 216 22.80 17.00 5.84
CA PRO A 216 22.36 16.61 7.16
C PRO A 216 21.77 17.84 7.86
N ASP A 217 20.59 17.67 8.46
CA ASP A 217 19.90 18.77 9.14
C ASP A 217 20.90 19.51 10.04
N PRO A 218 20.97 20.85 9.97
CA PRO A 218 21.95 21.60 10.73
C PRO A 218 21.79 21.30 12.21
N VAL A 219 22.91 20.99 12.88
CA VAL A 219 22.90 20.74 14.32
C VAL A 219 22.59 22.05 15.04
N CYS A 220 21.36 22.19 15.48
CA CYS A 220 20.84 23.38 16.12
C CYS A 220 19.95 23.00 17.30
N GLN A 221 19.73 23.97 18.19
CA GLN A 221 18.70 23.87 19.20
C GLN A 221 17.34 24.15 18.56
N GLN A 222 16.41 23.22 18.74
CA GLN A 222 15.02 23.41 18.36
C GLN A 222 14.31 24.22 19.44
N LEU A 223 13.65 25.31 19.02
CA LEU A 223 12.98 26.26 19.89
C LEU A 223 11.54 26.48 19.43
N GLU A 224 10.66 26.65 20.41
CA GLU A 224 9.24 26.95 20.19
C GLU A 224 9.00 28.46 20.33
N GLY A 225 8.01 28.97 19.59
CA GLY A 225 7.56 30.35 19.76
C GLY A 225 6.95 30.58 21.14
N SER A 226 7.37 31.64 21.84
CA SER A 226 6.88 31.98 23.18
C SER A 226 6.10 33.30 23.22
N ARG A 227 6.16 34.08 22.15
CA ARG A 227 5.50 35.37 22.02
C ARG A 227 4.89 35.52 20.65
N LEU A 228 3.65 35.99 20.63
CA LEU A 228 2.87 36.21 19.43
C LEU A 228 2.48 37.68 19.35
N CYS A 229 2.72 38.32 18.21
CA CYS A 229 2.35 39.71 17.95
C CYS A 229 1.48 39.78 16.69
N VAL A 230 0.29 40.35 16.81
CA VAL A 230 -0.53 40.74 15.65
C VAL A 230 0.02 42.04 15.09
N ARG A 231 0.26 42.06 13.77
CA ARG A 231 0.88 43.18 13.05
C ARG A 231 -0.16 43.87 12.18
N GLY A 232 -0.14 45.19 12.16
CA GLY A 232 -0.95 46.00 11.25
C GLY A 232 -0.09 46.75 10.24
N THR A 233 -0.72 47.60 9.43
CA THR A 233 -0.01 48.52 8.53
C THR A 233 0.56 49.68 9.33
N PRO A 234 1.89 49.92 9.36
CA PRO A 234 2.48 50.98 10.16
C PRO A 234 2.04 52.39 9.74
N THR A 235 1.70 53.23 10.71
CA THR A 235 1.40 54.66 10.57
C THR A 235 2.14 55.49 11.63
N ALA A 236 1.96 56.82 11.62
CA ALA A 236 2.55 57.69 12.63
C ALA A 236 1.93 57.49 14.04
N GLU A 237 0.71 56.97 14.10
CA GLU A 237 -0.09 56.78 15.32
C GLU A 237 -0.03 55.35 15.87
N GLY A 238 0.52 54.39 15.12
CA GLY A 238 0.55 52.99 15.50
C GLY A 238 0.58 52.06 14.30
N GLU A 239 -0.16 50.96 14.36
CA GLU A 239 -0.34 50.04 13.23
C GLU A 239 -1.84 49.81 12.98
N VAL A 240 -2.32 50.16 11.80
CA VAL A 240 -3.75 50.07 11.46
C VAL A 240 -4.09 48.68 10.92
N LEU A 241 -5.19 48.11 11.41
CA LEU A 241 -5.84 46.94 10.86
C LEU A 241 -7.22 47.32 10.34
N ALA A 242 -7.45 47.16 9.04
CA ALA A 242 -8.70 47.46 8.37
C ALA A 242 -9.45 46.18 7.95
N VAL A 243 -10.74 46.34 7.65
CA VAL A 243 -11.56 45.24 7.10
C VAL A 243 -11.03 44.89 5.71
N GLY A 244 -10.79 43.61 5.48
CA GLY A 244 -10.20 43.09 4.24
C GLY A 244 -8.68 42.96 4.26
N ASP A 245 -8.00 43.47 5.30
CA ASP A 245 -6.57 43.26 5.47
C ASP A 245 -6.25 41.78 5.71
N VAL A 246 -5.09 41.35 5.23
CA VAL A 246 -4.55 40.01 5.47
C VAL A 246 -4.03 39.97 6.91
N LEU A 247 -4.41 38.95 7.68
CA LEU A 247 -3.85 38.75 9.03
C LEU A 247 -2.35 38.54 8.91
N SER A 248 -1.55 39.35 9.61
CA SER A 248 -0.10 39.22 9.70
C SER A 248 0.31 39.08 11.16
N VAL A 249 1.17 38.11 11.44
CA VAL A 249 1.70 37.88 12.79
C VAL A 249 3.20 37.71 12.77
N THR A 250 3.83 38.13 13.86
CA THR A 250 5.22 37.87 14.19
C THR A 250 5.26 36.96 15.42
N VAL A 251 5.91 35.80 15.30
CA VAL A 251 6.20 34.91 16.42
C VAL A 251 7.65 35.08 16.82
N GLN A 252 7.91 35.23 18.13
CA GLN A 252 9.25 35.40 18.69
C GLN A 252 9.57 34.29 19.68
N VAL A 253 10.85 33.95 19.77
CA VAL A 253 11.39 33.03 20.78
C VAL A 253 11.92 33.83 21.98
N ALA A 254 11.62 33.35 23.19
CA ALA A 254 12.16 33.91 24.42
C ALA A 254 13.66 33.65 24.53
N GLY A 255 14.40 34.68 24.90
CA GLY A 255 15.84 34.63 25.14
C GLY A 255 16.60 35.79 24.52
N CYS A 256 17.89 35.86 24.84
CA CYS A 256 18.82 36.83 24.28
C CYS A 256 19.75 36.12 23.30
N PHE A 257 19.61 36.41 22.00
CA PHE A 257 20.41 35.80 20.95
C PHE A 257 21.41 36.82 20.40
N SER A 258 22.70 36.62 20.68
CA SER A 258 23.74 37.53 20.19
C SER A 258 23.92 37.36 18.69
N SER A 259 23.82 38.43 17.91
CA SER A 259 24.04 38.36 16.46
C SER A 259 25.46 37.88 16.07
N SER A 260 26.43 38.03 16.97
CA SER A 260 27.81 37.58 16.76
C SER A 260 28.06 36.09 17.06
N CYS A 261 27.14 35.43 17.76
CA CYS A 261 27.32 34.08 18.29
C CYS A 261 26.12 33.16 18.07
N THR A 262 25.13 33.62 17.30
CA THR A 262 23.91 32.87 17.03
C THR A 262 23.63 32.86 15.54
N GLN A 263 23.33 31.69 15.01
CA GLN A 263 22.90 31.50 13.63
C GLN A 263 21.51 30.87 13.61
N VAL A 264 20.58 31.49 12.90
CA VAL A 264 19.23 30.95 12.68
C VAL A 264 19.26 30.16 11.37
N HIS A 265 19.06 28.85 11.46
CA HIS A 265 19.00 27.95 10.31
C HIS A 265 17.58 27.80 9.77
N ALA A 266 16.58 27.84 10.65
CA ALA A 266 15.17 27.86 10.28
C ALA A 266 14.36 28.76 11.22
N ALA A 267 13.39 29.46 10.66
CA ALA A 267 12.41 30.29 11.37
C ALA A 267 11.08 30.17 10.61
N GLU A 268 10.30 29.17 10.97
CA GLU A 268 9.08 28.80 10.27
C GLU A 268 7.86 29.32 11.04
N CYS A 269 6.85 29.78 10.30
CA CYS A 269 5.59 30.29 10.85
C CYS A 269 4.47 29.94 9.87
N SER A 270 3.38 29.41 10.39
CA SER A 270 2.18 29.10 9.60
C SER A 270 0.93 29.43 10.38
N ILE A 271 -0.12 29.85 9.66
CA ILE A 271 -1.44 30.13 10.22
C ILE A 271 -2.44 29.18 9.57
N SER A 272 -3.16 28.44 10.38
CA SER A 272 -4.20 27.51 9.95
C SER A 272 -5.55 28.21 9.83
N GLU A 273 -6.40 27.76 8.92
CA GLU A 273 -7.78 28.21 8.82
C GLU A 273 -8.60 27.63 9.99
N SER A 274 -8.81 28.44 11.03
CA SER A 274 -9.65 28.11 12.18
C SER A 274 -10.39 29.36 12.69
N GLU A 275 -11.33 29.17 13.62
CA GLU A 275 -12.09 30.28 14.22
C GLU A 275 -11.18 31.28 14.95
N ASP A 276 -10.11 30.77 15.58
CA ASP A 276 -9.14 31.52 16.38
C ASP A 276 -7.77 31.66 15.69
N PHE A 277 -7.67 31.42 14.37
CA PHE A 277 -6.42 31.46 13.59
C PHE A 277 -5.23 30.78 14.31
N ASP A 278 -5.18 29.45 14.29
CA ASP A 278 -4.12 28.71 14.99
C ASP A 278 -2.75 28.90 14.29
N VAL A 279 -1.78 29.41 15.04
CA VAL A 279 -0.42 29.67 14.61
C VAL A 279 0.50 28.56 15.12
N ALA A 280 1.29 28.01 14.22
CA ALA A 280 2.40 27.12 14.53
C ALA A 280 3.72 27.76 14.07
N ALA A 281 4.74 27.70 14.91
CA ALA A 281 6.06 28.22 14.60
C ALA A 281 7.15 27.32 15.18
N ALA A 282 8.21 27.12 14.41
CA ALA A 282 9.35 26.29 14.78
C ALA A 282 10.65 26.99 14.39
N PHE A 283 11.66 26.88 15.26
CA PHE A 283 12.92 27.58 15.09
C PHE A 283 14.09 26.64 15.30
N CYS A 284 15.11 26.76 14.45
CA CYS A 284 16.36 26.02 14.51
C CYS A 284 17.50 27.02 14.67
N VAL A 285 18.05 27.10 15.87
CA VAL A 285 19.04 28.12 16.25
C VAL A 285 20.33 27.47 16.76
N ALA A 286 21.46 27.78 16.14
CA ALA A 286 22.76 27.27 16.50
C ALA A 286 23.61 28.32 17.23
N GLU A 287 24.31 27.91 18.28
CA GLU A 287 25.38 28.72 18.89
C GLU A 287 26.66 28.56 18.07
N THR A 288 27.19 29.66 17.56
CA THR A 288 28.43 29.70 16.76
C THR A 288 29.65 30.14 17.59
N SER A 289 29.47 30.38 18.89
CA SER A 289 30.54 30.81 19.78
C SER A 289 31.55 29.70 20.06
N SER A 290 32.84 30.05 20.06
CA SER A 290 33.91 29.15 20.51
C SER A 290 34.23 29.36 22.00
N ALA A 291 34.80 28.35 22.65
CA ALA A 291 35.20 28.46 24.07
C ALA A 291 36.15 29.65 24.30
N GLY A 292 35.72 30.60 25.13
CA GLY A 292 36.49 31.82 25.45
C GLY A 292 36.26 33.01 24.51
N GLN A 293 35.40 32.88 23.51
CA GLN A 293 34.96 33.99 22.67
C GLN A 293 33.91 34.84 23.40
N GLY A 294 34.10 36.15 23.41
CA GLY A 294 33.08 37.09 23.88
C GLY A 294 32.06 37.36 22.78
N CYS A 295 30.78 37.28 23.10
CA CYS A 295 29.69 37.63 22.21
C CYS A 295 29.30 39.11 22.40
N THR A 296 28.80 39.75 21.34
CA THR A 296 28.17 41.07 21.44
C THR A 296 26.95 40.97 22.36
N ALA A 297 26.80 41.92 23.27
CA ALA A 297 25.65 42.00 24.19
C ALA A 297 24.49 42.76 23.54
N ASP A 298 24.16 42.41 22.29
CA ASP A 298 23.13 43.06 21.50
C ASP A 298 21.73 42.46 21.72
N CYS A 299 21.65 41.25 22.31
CA CYS A 299 20.40 40.54 22.61
C CYS A 299 19.36 40.66 21.49
N GLY A 300 19.72 40.21 20.29
CA GLY A 300 18.81 40.13 19.17
C GLY A 300 17.65 39.16 19.45
N ASN A 301 16.56 39.38 18.73
CA ASN A 301 15.36 38.54 18.78
C ASN A 301 15.32 37.60 17.59
N VAL A 302 15.09 36.31 17.85
CA VAL A 302 14.74 35.34 16.82
C VAL A 302 13.24 35.39 16.60
N HIS A 303 12.82 35.62 15.36
CA HIS A 303 11.41 35.75 15.00
C HIS A 303 11.11 35.15 13.63
N ALA A 304 9.84 34.79 13.43
CA ALA A 304 9.30 34.34 12.16
C ALA A 304 7.99 35.12 11.90
N ASP A 305 7.82 35.59 10.67
CA ASP A 305 6.62 36.31 10.24
C ASP A 305 5.78 35.41 9.33
N CYS A 306 4.47 35.37 9.55
CA CYS A 306 3.56 34.71 8.64
C CYS A 306 2.23 35.45 8.50
N SER A 307 1.55 35.19 7.38
CA SER A 307 0.30 35.86 7.04
C SER A 307 -0.75 34.89 6.50
N PHE A 308 -2.03 35.13 6.79
CA PHE A 308 -3.13 34.28 6.36
C PHE A 308 -3.98 34.95 5.27
N GLY A 309 -4.08 34.32 4.10
CA GLY A 309 -4.54 34.94 2.86
C GLY A 309 -6.02 35.33 2.76
N GLN A 310 -6.87 35.00 3.74
CA GLN A 310 -8.24 35.51 3.77
C GLN A 310 -8.29 36.89 4.45
N GLY A 311 -9.04 37.82 3.86
CA GLY A 311 -9.22 39.16 4.42
C GLY A 311 -10.01 39.13 5.74
N LEU A 312 -9.55 39.88 6.72
CA LEU A 312 -10.18 40.03 8.03
C LEU A 312 -11.57 40.65 7.92
N LYS A 313 -12.54 40.07 8.63
CA LYS A 313 -13.91 40.59 8.72
C LYS A 313 -14.00 41.68 9.79
N ALA A 314 -15.01 42.54 9.74
CA ALA A 314 -15.28 43.44 10.84
C ALA A 314 -15.71 42.66 12.11
N GLY A 315 -15.21 43.05 13.28
CA GLY A 315 -15.56 42.44 14.56
C GLY A 315 -14.34 41.95 15.36
N GLU A 316 -14.63 41.11 16.36
CA GLU A 316 -13.63 40.53 17.25
C GLU A 316 -12.99 39.29 16.64
N HIS A 317 -11.67 39.20 16.74
CA HIS A 317 -10.87 38.07 16.30
C HIS A 317 -9.90 37.67 17.40
N GLN A 318 -9.49 36.42 17.38
CA GLN A 318 -8.42 35.90 18.22
C GLN A 318 -7.39 35.21 17.35
N VAL A 319 -6.13 35.27 17.76
CA VAL A 319 -5.05 34.47 17.19
C VAL A 319 -4.36 33.68 18.29
N ARG A 320 -4.03 32.41 18.03
CA ARG A 320 -3.53 31.49 19.05
C ARG A 320 -2.17 30.90 18.68
N LEU A 321 -1.22 30.93 19.61
CA LEU A 321 0.05 30.20 19.56
C LEU A 321 0.13 29.31 20.79
N GLY A 322 -0.27 28.04 20.65
CA GLY A 322 -0.37 27.11 21.78
C GLY A 322 -1.29 27.66 22.88
N SER A 323 -0.72 28.02 24.04
CA SER A 323 -1.45 28.64 25.16
C SER A 323 -1.52 30.17 25.11
N VAL A 324 -0.77 30.82 24.22
CA VAL A 324 -0.75 32.28 24.06
C VAL A 324 -1.90 32.67 23.14
N VAL A 325 -2.74 33.61 23.58
CA VAL A 325 -3.89 34.10 22.81
C VAL A 325 -3.83 35.63 22.75
N VAL A 326 -3.99 36.19 21.55
CA VAL A 326 -4.12 37.63 21.33
C VAL A 326 -5.50 37.92 20.72
N GLY A 327 -6.36 38.60 21.48
CA GLY A 327 -7.63 39.11 20.98
C GLY A 327 -7.50 40.53 20.44
N PHE A 328 -8.13 40.81 19.29
CA PHE A 328 -8.12 42.13 18.65
C PHE A 328 -9.44 42.42 17.94
N GLN A 329 -9.68 43.70 17.65
CA GLN A 329 -10.86 44.17 16.94
C GLN A 329 -10.48 44.65 15.53
N VAL A 330 -11.38 44.51 14.57
CA VAL A 330 -11.21 45.02 13.21
C VAL A 330 -12.42 45.89 12.83
N PRO A 331 -12.23 47.16 12.43
CA PRO A 331 -10.96 47.86 12.32
C PRO A 331 -10.41 48.34 13.68
N THR A 332 -9.09 48.52 13.78
CA THR A 332 -8.43 49.08 14.97
C THR A 332 -7.09 49.74 14.63
N THR A 333 -6.54 50.49 15.58
CA THR A 333 -5.15 50.95 15.58
C THR A 333 -4.42 50.29 16.74
N LEU A 334 -3.52 49.37 16.42
CA LEU A 334 -2.62 48.71 17.35
C LEU A 334 -1.48 49.66 17.76
N PRO A 335 -0.83 49.45 18.92
CA PRO A 335 0.35 50.23 19.28
C PRO A 335 1.51 49.97 18.30
N HIS A 336 2.51 50.85 18.31
CA HIS A 336 3.76 50.60 17.58
C HIS A 336 4.39 49.29 18.03
N GLY A 337 4.76 48.42 17.08
CA GLY A 337 5.23 47.07 17.41
C GLY A 337 4.10 46.02 17.43
N GLY A 338 2.86 46.43 17.19
CA GLY A 338 1.71 45.53 17.12
C GLY A 338 1.19 45.14 18.50
N LEU A 339 0.15 44.31 18.52
CA LEU A 339 -0.43 43.82 19.77
C LEU A 339 0.13 42.44 20.11
N CYS A 340 0.86 42.35 21.22
CA CYS A 340 1.60 41.15 21.58
C CYS A 340 1.13 40.50 22.89
N ALA A 341 1.26 39.18 22.98
CA ALA A 341 1.17 38.42 24.22
C ALA A 341 2.25 37.32 24.28
N GLY A 342 2.58 36.86 25.49
CA GLY A 342 3.61 35.84 25.73
C GLY A 342 4.85 36.37 26.43
N SER A 343 5.90 35.55 26.49
CA SER A 343 7.14 35.85 27.21
C SER A 343 8.16 36.56 26.32
N GLU A 344 8.75 37.66 26.80
CA GLU A 344 9.81 38.42 26.12
C GLU A 344 11.25 38.01 26.52
N LEU A 345 11.41 37.18 27.57
CA LEU A 345 12.68 36.87 28.23
C LEU A 345 12.88 35.36 28.41
#